data_AF-A0A5Q4FST0-F1
#
_entry.id   AF-A0A5Q4FST0-F1
#
_cell.length_a   1.000
_cell.length_b   1.000
_cell.length_c   1.000
_cell.angle_alpha   90.00
_cell.angle_beta   90.00
_cell.angle_gamma   90.00
#
_symmetry.space_group_name_H-M   'P 1'
#
loop_
_entity.id
_entity.type
_entity.pdbx_description
1 polymer ?
#
loop_
_entity_poly.entity_id
_entity_poly.type
_entity_poly.pdbx_seq_one_letter_code
_entity_poly.pdbx_strand_id
1 'polypeptide(L)'
;MSLSPQDIVEVELRQAMRGYATADVDDLLRRVSETLQARDDELAELRARLAEADAKVAEAEASQRSVQQALVTAHAAAEQTLRRAEEEAEALREGARRDLDVDADEARREWERIVEEGRAAQQRQHEEFESARKRLQAAYDEQRGELGERLDLLRERLVVCEGFLRSHIEEQELALDRILGRIEEAGEPVGSEDDDLPETDPEAERSQAPDEPGEPEEPEGPDTDELPSVDVDAVLAGSSHAQADQDPTTHDASDEALDDGQEEVASPDR
;
A
#
# COMPACT_ATOMS: atom_id res chain seq x y z
N MET A 1 -2.34 23.62 100.40
CA MET A 1 -3.08 22.91 101.46
C MET A 1 -4.15 23.86 101.97
N SER A 2 -5.36 23.65 101.47
CA SER A 2 -6.58 24.36 101.83
C SER A 2 -7.43 23.42 102.67
N LEU A 3 -8.14 23.97 103.66
CA LEU A 3 -9.09 23.25 104.50
C LEU A 3 -10.11 22.48 103.64
N SER A 4 -10.35 21.21 103.95
CA SER A 4 -11.45 20.43 103.38
C SER A 4 -12.80 20.97 103.89
N PRO A 5 -13.89 20.87 103.12
CA PRO A 5 -15.25 21.13 103.64
C PRO A 5 -15.52 20.40 104.97
N GLN A 6 -14.98 19.19 105.14
CA GLN A 6 -15.10 18.41 106.38
C GLN A 6 -14.29 19.01 107.52
N ASP A 7 -13.08 19.50 107.24
CA ASP A 7 -12.21 20.15 108.24
C ASP A 7 -12.87 21.43 108.79
N ILE A 8 -13.70 22.12 108.00
CA ILE A 8 -14.38 23.37 108.40
C ILE A 8 -15.55 23.11 109.35
N VAL A 9 -16.22 21.97 109.19
CA VAL A 9 -17.34 21.56 110.06
C VAL A 9 -16.83 21.01 111.40
N GLU A 10 -15.64 20.40 111.41
CA GLU A 10 -15.03 19.80 112.60
C GLU A 10 -14.13 20.78 113.41
N VAL A 11 -14.01 22.04 112.99
CA VAL A 11 -13.17 23.03 113.69
C VAL A 11 -13.75 23.43 115.04
N GLU A 12 -13.03 23.10 116.11
CA GLU A 12 -13.34 23.55 117.46
C GLU A 12 -12.73 24.94 117.73
N LEU A 13 -13.58 25.95 117.95
CA LEU A 13 -13.15 27.31 118.26
C LEU A 13 -13.13 27.56 119.78
N ARG A 14 -12.04 28.17 120.28
CA ARG A 14 -11.91 28.52 121.71
C ARG A 14 -12.88 29.65 122.07
N GLN A 15 -13.66 29.47 123.13
CA GLN A 15 -14.52 30.52 123.69
C GLN A 15 -13.71 31.54 124.49
N ALA A 16 -13.86 32.83 124.14
CA ALA A 16 -13.27 33.97 124.86
C ALA A 16 -14.36 34.82 125.50
N MET A 17 -14.03 35.55 126.58
CA MET A 17 -14.98 36.36 127.37
C MET A 17 -15.74 37.45 126.57
N ARG A 18 -15.27 37.75 125.36
CA ARG A 18 -15.92 38.63 124.38
C ARG A 18 -15.63 38.02 123.01
N GLY A 19 -16.67 37.62 122.28
CA GLY A 19 -16.53 36.87 121.03
C GLY A 19 -17.77 36.93 120.16
N TYR A 20 -17.69 36.34 118.97
CA TYR A 20 -18.82 36.19 118.05
C TYR A 20 -19.87 35.22 118.63
N ALA A 21 -21.12 35.41 118.24
CA ALA A 21 -22.19 34.48 118.60
C ALA A 21 -21.93 33.12 117.93
N THR A 22 -21.86 32.05 118.72
CA THR A 22 -21.56 30.70 118.22
C THR A 22 -22.55 30.24 117.15
N ALA A 23 -23.85 30.53 117.32
CA ALA A 23 -24.88 30.16 116.35
C ALA A 23 -24.66 30.79 114.96
N ASP A 24 -24.30 32.08 114.91
CA ASP A 24 -24.07 32.78 113.65
C ASP A 24 -22.77 32.30 112.96
N VAL A 25 -21.76 31.95 113.76
CA VAL A 25 -20.49 31.38 113.25
C VAL A 25 -20.70 29.97 112.72
N ASP A 26 -21.48 29.13 113.40
CA ASP A 26 -21.79 27.77 112.94
C ASP A 26 -22.58 27.76 111.63
N ASP A 27 -23.55 28.68 111.48
CA ASP A 27 -24.30 28.85 110.23
C ASP A 27 -23.42 29.38 109.08
N LEU A 28 -22.46 30.27 109.39
CA LEU A 28 -21.46 30.74 108.44
C LEU A 28 -20.54 29.58 107.99
N LEU A 29 -20.01 28.79 108.94
CA LEU A 29 -19.12 27.66 108.65
C LEU A 29 -19.84 26.60 107.81
N ARG A 30 -21.13 26.34 108.07
CA ARG A 30 -21.95 25.44 107.24
C ARG A 30 -22.10 25.94 105.80
N ARG A 31 -22.40 27.24 105.62
CA ARG A 31 -22.47 27.85 104.27
C ARG A 31 -21.14 27.81 103.54
N VAL A 32 -20.04 28.05 104.26
CA VAL A 32 -18.68 28.00 103.71
C VAL A 32 -18.32 26.58 103.30
N SER A 33 -18.65 25.56 104.11
CA SER A 33 -18.41 24.16 103.75
C SER A 33 -19.23 23.73 102.54
N GLU A 34 -20.53 24.07 102.49
CA GLU A 34 -21.42 23.80 101.35
C GLU A 34 -20.89 24.45 100.06
N THR A 35 -20.43 25.70 100.14
CA THR A 35 -19.88 26.43 98.98
C THR A 35 -18.56 25.81 98.51
N LEU A 36 -17.68 25.41 99.44
CA LEU A 36 -16.43 24.73 99.10
C LEU A 36 -16.68 23.36 98.47
N GLN A 37 -17.64 22.60 99.00
CA GLN A 37 -17.99 21.30 98.44
C GLN A 37 -18.57 21.43 97.03
N ALA A 38 -19.47 22.40 96.80
CA ALA A 38 -19.98 22.69 95.47
C ALA A 38 -18.87 23.12 94.49
N ARG A 39 -17.87 23.87 94.97
CA ARG A 39 -16.68 24.27 94.19
C ARG A 39 -15.77 23.09 93.87
N ASP A 40 -15.57 22.17 94.81
CA ASP A 40 -14.77 20.97 94.61
C ASP A 40 -15.44 20.01 93.62
N ASP A 41 -16.76 19.86 93.70
CA ASP A 41 -17.55 19.08 92.74
C ASP A 41 -17.48 19.70 91.33
N GLU A 42 -17.62 21.02 91.22
CA GLU A 42 -17.49 21.76 89.95
C GLU A 42 -16.08 21.64 89.36
N LEU A 43 -15.03 21.68 90.21
CA LEU A 43 -13.64 21.44 89.82
C LEU A 43 -13.41 20.00 89.32
N ALA A 44 -14.00 19.02 89.99
CA ALA A 44 -13.90 17.61 89.59
C ALA A 44 -14.58 17.38 88.24
N GLU A 45 -15.76 17.95 88.03
CA GLU A 45 -16.49 17.87 86.77
C GLU A 45 -15.73 18.57 85.63
N LEU A 46 -15.23 19.78 85.86
CA LEU A 46 -14.43 20.50 84.86
C LEU A 46 -13.14 19.74 84.50
N ARG A 47 -12.47 19.12 85.47
CA ARG A 47 -11.28 18.29 85.20
C ARG A 47 -11.63 17.04 84.40
N ALA A 48 -12.76 16.39 84.68
CA ALA A 48 -13.22 15.25 83.91
C ALA A 48 -13.51 15.63 82.46
N ARG A 49 -14.21 16.76 82.24
CA ARG A 49 -14.48 17.30 80.90
C ARG A 49 -13.21 17.70 80.16
N LEU A 50 -12.22 18.28 80.86
CA LEU A 50 -10.92 18.62 80.27
C LEU A 50 -10.20 17.35 79.80
N ALA A 51 -10.15 16.31 80.65
CA ALA A 51 -9.52 15.05 80.29
C ALA A 51 -10.21 14.36 79.10
N GLU A 52 -11.54 14.42 79.02
CA GLU A 52 -12.29 13.91 77.87
C GLU A 52 -12.01 14.71 76.60
N ALA A 53 -11.94 16.03 76.68
CA ALA A 53 -11.61 16.90 75.55
C ALA A 53 -10.18 16.65 75.07
N ASP A 54 -9.21 16.55 75.98
CA ASP A 54 -7.81 16.25 75.66
C ASP A 54 -7.66 14.88 74.98
N ALA A 55 -8.42 13.87 75.44
CA ALA A 55 -8.44 12.55 74.79
C ALA A 55 -8.99 12.63 73.35
N LYS A 56 -10.07 13.38 73.12
CA LYS A 56 -10.63 13.59 71.78
C LYS A 56 -9.67 14.34 70.86
N VAL A 57 -8.95 15.34 71.38
CA VAL A 57 -7.92 16.06 70.61
C VAL A 57 -6.79 15.12 70.23
N ALA A 58 -6.30 14.30 71.16
CA ALA A 58 -5.24 13.34 70.90
C ALA A 58 -5.64 12.30 69.83
N GLU A 59 -6.88 11.81 69.87
CA GLU A 59 -7.44 10.90 68.85
C GLU A 59 -7.55 11.59 67.49
N ALA A 60 -8.08 12.82 67.46
CA ALA A 60 -8.20 13.60 66.24
C ALA A 60 -6.82 13.86 65.61
N GLU A 61 -5.82 14.25 66.40
CA GLU A 61 -4.45 14.43 65.90
C GLU A 61 -3.83 13.13 65.38
N ALA A 62 -4.04 12.01 66.07
CA ALA A 62 -3.55 10.71 65.61
C ALA A 62 -4.17 10.32 64.26
N SER A 63 -5.49 10.53 64.11
CA SER A 63 -6.18 10.30 62.85
C SER A 63 -5.68 11.23 61.73
N GLN A 64 -5.47 12.52 62.03
CA GLN A 64 -4.92 13.48 61.09
C GLN A 64 -3.53 13.06 60.60
N ARG A 65 -2.65 12.62 61.49
CA ARG A 65 -1.31 12.12 61.12
C ARG A 65 -1.40 10.88 60.24
N SER A 66 -2.30 9.95 60.54
CA SER A 66 -2.53 8.76 59.72
C SER A 66 -3.03 9.11 58.31
N VAL A 67 -3.99 10.03 58.20
CA VAL A 67 -4.51 10.51 56.91
C VAL A 67 -3.42 11.23 56.11
N GLN A 68 -2.62 12.08 56.77
CA GLN A 68 -1.49 12.76 56.12
C GLN A 68 -0.46 11.77 55.59
N GLN A 69 -0.11 10.75 56.38
CA GLN A 69 0.80 9.69 55.95
C GLN A 69 0.22 8.91 54.77
N ALA A 70 -1.06 8.53 54.83
CA ALA A 70 -1.74 7.85 53.74
C ALA A 70 -1.72 8.68 52.45
N LEU A 71 -1.95 9.99 52.54
CA LEU A 71 -1.92 10.90 51.39
C LEU A 71 -0.53 11.00 50.77
N VAL A 72 0.52 11.12 51.57
CA VAL A 72 1.91 11.11 51.09
C VAL A 72 2.23 9.79 50.39
N THR A 73 1.84 8.66 50.98
CA THR A 73 2.08 7.34 50.35
C THR A 73 1.28 7.16 49.07
N ALA A 74 0.02 7.62 49.03
CA ALA A 74 -0.81 7.56 47.83
C ALA A 74 -0.23 8.43 46.71
N HIS A 75 0.28 9.62 47.05
CA HIS A 75 0.92 10.50 46.08
C HIS A 75 2.22 9.89 45.54
N ALA A 76 3.08 9.36 46.40
CA ALA A 76 4.30 8.68 45.99
C ALA A 76 4.01 7.46 45.10
N ALA A 77 2.97 6.69 45.44
CA ALA A 77 2.52 5.57 44.61
C ALA A 77 2.00 6.05 43.24
N ALA A 78 1.22 7.12 43.21
CA ALA A 78 0.71 7.72 41.97
C ALA A 78 1.85 8.20 41.06
N GLU A 79 2.82 8.93 41.60
CA GLU A 79 4.02 9.36 40.86
C GLU A 79 4.82 8.17 40.32
N GLN A 80 4.99 7.12 41.13
CA GLN A 80 5.68 5.91 40.71
C GLN A 80 4.94 5.19 39.57
N THR A 81 3.60 5.13 39.64
CA THR A 81 2.79 4.53 38.56
C THR A 81 2.86 5.36 37.28
N LEU A 82 2.85 6.69 37.39
CA LEU A 82 3.01 7.58 36.24
C LEU A 82 4.36 7.37 35.56
N ARG A 83 5.47 7.39 36.32
CA ARG A 83 6.81 7.16 35.77
C ARG A 83 6.93 5.80 35.07
N ARG A 84 6.38 4.74 35.67
CA ARG A 84 6.37 3.41 35.04
C ARG A 84 5.55 3.39 33.75
N ALA A 85 4.38 4.01 33.74
CA ALA A 85 3.56 4.09 32.54
C ALA A 85 4.26 4.90 31.44
N GLU A 86 4.98 5.95 31.78
CA GLU A 86 5.80 6.74 30.85
C GLU A 86 6.95 5.90 30.28
N GLU A 87 7.71 5.21 31.13
CA GLU A 87 8.81 4.31 30.72
C GLU A 87 8.30 3.17 29.82
N GLU A 88 7.18 2.55 30.18
CA GLU A 88 6.56 1.48 29.38
C GLU A 88 6.04 2.02 28.04
N ALA A 89 5.43 3.21 28.02
CA ALA A 89 4.96 3.83 26.79
C ALA A 89 6.12 4.23 25.86
N GLU A 90 7.23 4.72 26.42
CA GLU A 90 8.44 5.01 25.66
C GLU A 90 9.07 3.74 25.09
N ALA A 91 9.23 2.69 25.91
CA ALA A 91 9.72 1.39 25.46
C ALA A 91 8.85 0.79 24.35
N LEU A 92 7.53 0.90 24.46
CA LEU A 92 6.60 0.45 23.43
C LEU A 92 6.75 1.26 22.13
N ARG A 93 6.85 2.58 22.23
CA ARG A 93 7.06 3.44 21.05
C ARG A 93 8.38 3.14 20.35
N GLU A 94 9.45 2.95 21.11
CA GLU A 94 10.73 2.58 20.54
C GLU A 94 10.72 1.19 19.92
N GLY A 95 10.05 0.22 20.56
CA GLY A 95 9.85 -1.13 20.02
C GLY A 95 9.12 -1.06 18.68
N ALA A 96 7.96 -0.40 18.64
CA ALA A 96 7.18 -0.23 17.42
C ALA A 96 7.96 0.48 16.30
N ARG A 97 8.79 1.48 16.63
CA ARG A 97 9.67 2.14 15.64
C ARG A 97 10.70 1.17 15.06
N ARG A 98 11.36 0.37 15.91
CA ARG A 98 12.33 -0.63 15.44
C ARG A 98 11.67 -1.66 14.55
N ASP A 99 10.49 -2.14 14.92
CA ASP A 99 9.74 -3.12 14.12
C ASP A 99 9.36 -2.53 12.76
N LEU A 100 8.86 -1.28 12.72
CA LEU A 100 8.57 -0.57 11.47
C LEU A 100 9.81 -0.40 10.59
N ASP A 101 10.97 -0.08 11.17
CA ASP A 101 12.22 0.08 10.43
C ASP A 101 12.66 -1.28 9.83
N VAL A 102 12.53 -2.37 10.58
CA VAL A 102 12.84 -3.73 10.10
C VAL A 102 11.90 -4.11 8.96
N ASP A 103 10.59 -3.94 9.13
CA ASP A 103 9.59 -4.27 8.11
C ASP A 103 9.79 -3.43 6.83
N ALA A 104 10.11 -2.15 6.98
CA ALA A 104 10.39 -1.25 5.85
C ALA A 104 11.65 -1.67 5.09
N ASP A 105 12.69 -2.08 5.80
CA ASP A 105 13.93 -2.59 5.21
C ASP A 105 13.71 -3.93 4.48
N GLU A 106 12.93 -4.84 5.06
CA GLU A 106 12.57 -6.11 4.42
C GLU A 106 11.75 -5.88 3.14
N ALA A 107 10.72 -5.04 3.22
CA ALA A 107 9.91 -4.67 2.06
C ALA A 107 10.75 -4.02 0.95
N ARG A 108 11.73 -3.17 1.32
CA ARG A 108 12.66 -2.56 0.37
C ARG A 108 13.53 -3.60 -0.33
N ARG A 109 14.13 -4.52 0.43
CA ARG A 109 14.98 -5.59 -0.14
C ARG A 109 14.19 -6.48 -1.07
N GLU A 110 12.95 -6.81 -0.71
CA GLU A 110 12.08 -7.63 -1.55
C GLU A 110 11.67 -6.89 -2.82
N TRP A 111 11.33 -5.60 -2.72
CA TRP A 111 11.06 -4.77 -3.89
C TRP A 111 12.28 -4.67 -4.82
N GLU A 112 13.47 -4.44 -4.26
CA GLU A 112 14.72 -4.41 -5.03
C GLU A 112 14.96 -5.73 -5.76
N ARG A 113 14.77 -6.86 -5.08
CA ARG A 113 14.87 -8.20 -5.67
C ARG A 113 13.91 -8.39 -6.84
N ILE A 114 12.64 -8.04 -6.67
CA ILE A 114 11.62 -8.16 -7.72
C ILE A 114 11.97 -7.28 -8.92
N VAL A 115 12.44 -6.05 -8.68
CA VAL A 115 12.84 -5.12 -9.74
C VAL A 115 14.05 -5.65 -10.50
N GLU A 116 15.06 -6.19 -9.82
CA GLU A 116 16.23 -6.79 -10.45
C GLU A 116 15.87 -8.03 -11.27
N GLU A 117 15.04 -8.92 -10.73
CA GLU A 117 14.53 -10.10 -11.42
C GLU A 117 13.73 -9.72 -12.67
N GLY A 118 12.84 -8.71 -12.56
CA GLY A 118 12.07 -8.18 -13.68
C GLY A 118 12.95 -7.59 -14.77
N ARG A 119 13.97 -6.81 -14.41
CA ARG A 119 14.95 -6.25 -15.36
C ARG A 119 15.76 -7.34 -16.05
N ALA A 120 16.21 -8.34 -15.30
CA ALA A 120 16.96 -9.47 -15.86
C ALA A 120 16.11 -10.29 -16.84
N ALA A 121 14.85 -10.55 -16.50
CA ALA A 121 13.90 -11.23 -17.38
C ALA A 121 13.65 -10.43 -18.66
N GLN A 122 13.41 -9.12 -18.55
CA GLN A 122 13.23 -8.23 -19.70
C GLN A 122 14.46 -8.25 -20.62
N GLN A 123 15.67 -8.18 -20.05
CA GLN A 123 16.91 -8.22 -20.83
C GLN A 123 17.06 -9.53 -21.60
N ARG A 124 16.78 -10.68 -20.96
CA ARG A 124 16.81 -11.99 -21.62
C ARG A 124 15.82 -12.05 -22.78
N GLN A 125 14.58 -11.61 -22.56
CA GLN A 125 13.56 -11.56 -23.61
C GLN A 125 13.98 -10.67 -24.78
N HIS A 126 14.58 -9.52 -24.51
CA HIS A 126 15.10 -8.63 -25.55
C HIS A 126 16.25 -9.27 -26.34
N GLU A 127 17.20 -9.92 -25.65
CA GLU A 127 18.32 -10.62 -26.29
C GLU A 127 17.85 -11.81 -27.14
N GLU A 128 16.89 -12.59 -26.63
CA GLU A 128 16.25 -13.69 -27.36
C GLU A 128 15.56 -13.18 -28.62
N PHE A 129 14.75 -12.12 -28.49
CA PHE A 129 14.08 -11.47 -29.61
C PHE A 129 15.07 -10.95 -30.65
N GLU A 130 16.10 -10.22 -30.23
CA GLU A 130 17.13 -9.70 -31.14
C GLU A 130 17.90 -10.83 -31.82
N SER A 131 18.18 -11.93 -31.12
CA SER A 131 18.84 -13.09 -31.71
C SER A 131 17.94 -13.78 -32.75
N ALA A 132 16.65 -13.92 -32.46
CA ALA A 132 15.67 -14.51 -33.37
C ALA A 132 15.49 -13.62 -34.61
N ARG A 133 15.39 -12.30 -34.42
CA ARG A 133 15.32 -11.30 -35.49
C ARG A 133 16.53 -11.39 -36.41
N LYS A 134 17.74 -11.46 -35.85
CA LYS A 134 18.98 -11.62 -36.62
C LYS A 134 19.03 -12.94 -37.39
N ARG A 135 18.60 -14.05 -36.78
CA ARG A 135 18.52 -15.36 -37.48
C ARG A 135 17.55 -15.31 -38.65
N LEU A 136 16.37 -14.71 -38.44
CA LEU A 136 15.37 -14.56 -39.49
C LEU A 136 15.89 -13.68 -40.63
N GLN A 137 16.54 -12.56 -40.30
CA GLN A 137 17.14 -11.67 -41.29
C GLN A 137 18.23 -12.39 -42.10
N ALA A 138 19.11 -13.15 -41.45
CA ALA A 138 20.15 -13.93 -42.14
C ALA A 138 19.54 -14.98 -43.09
N ALA A 139 18.48 -15.67 -42.67
CA ALA A 139 17.78 -16.64 -43.52
C ALA A 139 17.11 -15.98 -44.74
N TYR A 140 16.53 -14.79 -44.57
CA TYR A 140 15.99 -14.01 -45.69
C TYR A 140 17.08 -13.57 -46.67
N ASP A 141 18.23 -13.09 -46.15
CA ASP A 141 19.36 -12.67 -46.99
C ASP A 141 19.96 -13.86 -47.76
N GLU A 142 20.04 -15.03 -47.14
CA GLU A 142 20.46 -16.30 -47.78
C GLU A 142 19.52 -16.69 -48.92
N GLN A 143 18.21 -16.78 -48.66
CA GLN A 143 17.22 -17.10 -49.70
C GLN A 143 17.23 -16.09 -50.85
N ARG A 144 17.40 -14.80 -50.53
CA ARG A 144 17.51 -13.75 -51.54
C ARG A 144 18.77 -13.93 -52.39
N GLY A 145 19.89 -14.33 -51.78
CA GLY A 145 21.13 -14.69 -52.46
C GLY A 145 20.92 -15.85 -53.44
N GLU A 146 20.35 -16.95 -52.98
CA GLU A 146 20.05 -18.14 -53.80
C GLU A 146 19.14 -17.81 -55.00
N LEU A 147 18.10 -17.02 -54.78
CA LEU A 147 17.21 -16.55 -55.85
C LEU A 147 17.96 -15.64 -56.83
N GLY A 148 18.84 -14.77 -56.34
CA GLY A 148 19.70 -13.93 -57.17
C GLY A 148 20.61 -14.75 -58.09
N GLU A 149 21.34 -15.71 -57.52
CA GLU A 149 22.21 -16.63 -58.27
C GLU A 149 21.43 -17.42 -59.33
N ARG A 150 20.24 -17.91 -58.98
CA ARG A 150 19.37 -18.64 -59.92
C ARG A 150 18.89 -17.74 -61.06
N LEU A 151 18.54 -16.49 -60.77
CA LEU A 151 18.16 -15.52 -61.80
C LEU A 151 19.32 -15.20 -62.74
N ASP A 152 20.54 -15.04 -62.21
CA ASP A 152 21.72 -14.79 -63.02
C ASP A 152 22.06 -15.98 -63.92
N LEU A 153 21.97 -17.21 -63.41
CA LEU A 153 22.12 -18.42 -64.22
C LEU A 153 21.07 -18.49 -65.36
N LEU A 154 19.81 -18.16 -65.07
CA LEU A 154 18.76 -18.14 -66.09
C LEU A 154 19.02 -17.05 -67.14
N ARG A 155 19.50 -15.87 -66.74
CA ARG A 155 19.90 -14.80 -67.67
C ARG A 155 21.05 -15.25 -68.57
N GLU A 156 22.08 -15.87 -68.02
CA GLU A 156 23.20 -16.41 -68.81
C GLU A 156 22.73 -17.44 -69.83
N ARG A 157 21.85 -18.38 -69.42
CA ARG A 157 21.27 -19.36 -70.33
C ARG A 157 20.45 -18.72 -71.45
N LEU A 158 19.65 -17.69 -71.14
CA LEU A 158 18.88 -16.97 -72.15
C LEU A 158 19.80 -16.30 -73.17
N VAL A 159 20.89 -15.66 -72.73
CA VAL A 159 21.88 -15.04 -73.63
C VAL A 159 22.52 -16.07 -74.57
N VAL A 160 22.85 -17.26 -74.05
CA VAL A 160 23.39 -18.36 -74.86
C VAL A 160 22.36 -18.85 -75.88
N CYS A 161 21.10 -19.05 -75.47
CA CYS A 161 20.03 -19.46 -76.39
C CYS A 161 19.76 -18.41 -77.47
N GLU A 162 19.73 -17.13 -77.11
CA GLU A 162 19.58 -16.03 -78.05
C GLU A 162 20.73 -16.00 -79.06
N GLY A 163 21.98 -16.17 -78.59
CA GLY A 163 23.16 -16.26 -79.45
C GLY A 163 23.08 -17.44 -80.43
N PHE A 164 22.67 -18.62 -79.96
CA PHE A 164 22.50 -19.81 -80.79
C PHE A 164 21.40 -19.63 -81.85
N LEU A 165 20.25 -19.07 -81.47
CA LEU A 165 19.17 -18.77 -82.41
C LEU A 165 19.64 -17.77 -83.46
N ARG A 166 20.34 -16.72 -83.04
CA ARG A 166 20.91 -15.72 -83.95
C ARG A 166 21.88 -16.35 -84.94
N SER A 167 22.82 -17.18 -84.48
CA SER A 167 23.75 -17.87 -85.39
C SER A 167 23.04 -18.83 -86.34
N HIS A 168 22.00 -19.53 -85.87
CA HIS A 168 21.23 -20.43 -86.73
C HIS A 168 20.46 -19.67 -87.82
N ILE A 169 19.89 -18.51 -87.48
CA ILE A 169 19.24 -17.62 -88.46
C ILE A 169 20.28 -17.11 -89.46
N GLU A 170 21.43 -16.61 -89.02
CA GLU A 170 22.51 -16.16 -89.90
C GLU A 170 23.00 -17.29 -90.84
N GLU A 171 23.13 -18.52 -90.34
CA GLU A 171 23.48 -19.69 -91.15
C GLU A 171 22.40 -20.01 -92.19
N GLN A 172 21.12 -19.94 -91.81
CA GLN A 172 20.00 -20.14 -92.72
C GLN A 172 19.92 -19.05 -93.78
N GLU A 173 20.09 -17.78 -93.41
CA GLU A 173 20.16 -16.66 -94.35
C GLU A 173 21.28 -16.88 -95.37
N LEU A 174 22.47 -17.24 -94.90
CA LEU A 174 23.62 -17.48 -95.78
C LEU A 174 23.41 -18.73 -96.66
N ALA A 175 22.72 -19.76 -96.17
CA ALA A 175 22.31 -20.91 -96.98
C ALA A 175 21.27 -20.53 -98.04
N LEU A 176 20.30 -19.69 -97.69
CA LEU A 176 19.30 -19.14 -98.61
C LEU A 176 19.96 -18.27 -99.67
N ASP A 177 20.90 -17.39 -99.30
CA ASP A 177 21.67 -16.58 -100.25
C ASP A 177 22.48 -17.43 -101.22
N ARG A 178 23.06 -18.55 -100.77
CA ARG A 178 23.72 -19.52 -101.68
C ARG A 178 22.73 -20.18 -102.63
N ILE A 179 21.52 -20.50 -102.17
CA ILE A 179 20.48 -21.09 -103.01
C ILE A 179 19.98 -20.06 -104.02
N LEU A 180 19.70 -18.83 -103.58
CA LEU A 180 19.29 -17.71 -104.43
C LEU A 180 20.38 -17.36 -105.44
N GLY A 181 21.65 -17.25 -105.03
CA GLY A 181 22.77 -17.04 -105.95
C GLY A 181 22.92 -18.18 -106.96
N ARG A 182 22.64 -19.44 -106.57
CA ARG A 182 22.62 -20.58 -107.51
C ARG A 182 21.43 -20.53 -108.47
N ILE A 183 20.28 -19.98 -108.05
CA ILE A 183 19.11 -19.76 -108.90
C ILE A 183 19.37 -18.59 -109.86
N GLU A 184 20.02 -17.52 -109.41
CA GLU A 184 20.42 -16.36 -110.22
C GLU A 184 21.53 -16.70 -111.23
N GLU A 185 22.53 -17.50 -110.84
CA GLU A 185 23.56 -18.03 -111.76
C GLU A 185 23.00 -19.05 -112.77
N ALA A 186 21.87 -19.68 -112.44
CA ALA A 186 21.13 -20.56 -113.35
C ALA A 186 20.09 -19.82 -114.23
N GLY A 187 20.07 -18.48 -114.21
CA GLY A 187 19.09 -17.67 -114.93
C GLY A 187 19.66 -16.87 -116.10
N GLU A 188 19.44 -17.34 -117.33
CA GLU A 188 18.96 -16.49 -118.44
C GLU A 188 17.54 -16.96 -118.84
N PRO A 189 16.70 -16.07 -119.38
CA PRO A 189 15.30 -15.93 -118.98
C PRO A 189 14.36 -16.88 -119.71
N VAL A 190 13.38 -17.39 -118.96
CA VAL A 190 12.12 -17.95 -119.51
C VAL A 190 11.03 -17.35 -118.62
N GLY A 191 10.17 -16.46 -119.09
CA GLY A 191 9.33 -16.66 -120.26
C GLY A 191 7.99 -17.19 -119.73
N SER A 192 7.01 -16.31 -119.76
CA SER A 192 5.58 -16.56 -119.54
C SER A 192 5.09 -17.91 -120.09
N GLU A 193 4.26 -18.61 -119.32
CA GLU A 193 2.95 -19.09 -119.80
C GLU A 193 2.11 -19.64 -118.63
N ASP A 194 0.82 -19.37 -118.75
CA ASP A 194 -0.30 -19.70 -117.88
C ASP A 194 -0.60 -21.21 -117.79
N ASP A 195 -1.60 -21.54 -116.95
CA ASP A 195 -2.29 -22.81 -116.77
C ASP A 195 -1.56 -23.85 -115.89
N ASP A 196 -2.14 -24.48 -114.86
CA ASP A 196 -3.54 -24.63 -114.46
C ASP A 196 -3.57 -25.01 -112.97
N LEU A 197 -4.52 -24.43 -112.23
CA LEU A 197 -4.91 -24.86 -110.89
C LEU A 197 -5.46 -26.30 -110.93
N PRO A 198 -5.28 -27.06 -109.84
CA PRO A 198 -6.45 -27.74 -109.31
C PRO A 198 -6.70 -27.35 -107.86
N GLU A 199 -7.90 -26.81 -107.66
CA GLU A 199 -8.58 -26.68 -106.39
C GLU A 199 -8.68 -28.05 -105.70
N THR A 200 -8.22 -28.14 -104.46
CA THR A 200 -8.80 -29.04 -103.46
C THR A 200 -8.76 -28.37 -102.09
N ASP A 201 -9.87 -27.74 -101.74
CA ASP A 201 -10.45 -27.82 -100.40
C ASP A 201 -11.72 -28.67 -100.59
N PRO A 202 -12.12 -29.57 -99.67
CA PRO A 202 -12.72 -29.07 -98.43
C PRO A 202 -12.54 -29.97 -97.19
N GLU A 203 -12.79 -29.36 -96.02
CA GLU A 203 -13.38 -29.98 -94.80
C GLU A 203 -12.53 -31.06 -94.08
N ALA A 204 -12.39 -31.15 -92.77
CA ALA A 204 -12.99 -30.59 -91.56
C ALA A 204 -11.91 -30.83 -90.46
N GLU A 205 -11.78 -30.03 -89.40
CA GLU A 205 -12.62 -30.17 -88.22
C GLU A 205 -12.67 -28.85 -87.46
N ARG A 206 -13.92 -28.45 -87.24
CA ARG A 206 -14.35 -27.54 -86.19
C ARG A 206 -14.08 -28.14 -84.82
N SER A 207 -14.04 -27.24 -83.83
CA SER A 207 -14.38 -27.42 -82.41
C SER A 207 -13.14 -27.50 -81.51
N GLN A 208 -12.99 -26.73 -80.44
CA GLN A 208 -13.86 -25.77 -79.76
C GLN A 208 -12.94 -24.97 -78.81
N ALA A 209 -13.08 -23.65 -78.79
CA ALA A 209 -12.88 -22.89 -77.56
C ALA A 209 -14.07 -23.19 -76.63
N PRO A 210 -13.87 -23.15 -75.31
CA PRO A 210 -14.70 -22.30 -74.46
C PRO A 210 -13.82 -21.44 -73.53
N ASP A 211 -13.96 -20.13 -73.60
CA ASP A 211 -14.77 -19.31 -72.68
C ASP A 211 -14.14 -19.16 -71.28
N GLU A 212 -13.37 -18.08 -71.10
CA GLU A 212 -13.60 -17.16 -69.97
C GLU A 212 -14.48 -16.03 -70.54
N PRO A 213 -15.49 -15.47 -69.82
CA PRO A 213 -15.36 -15.04 -68.43
C PRO A 213 -16.64 -15.23 -67.57
N GLY A 214 -16.45 -15.35 -66.25
CA GLY A 214 -17.56 -15.40 -65.30
C GLY A 214 -17.14 -15.07 -63.87
N GLU A 215 -16.76 -13.82 -63.63
CA GLU A 215 -17.09 -13.13 -62.38
C GLU A 215 -18.25 -12.17 -62.69
N PRO A 216 -19.13 -11.76 -61.75
CA PRO A 216 -18.91 -11.75 -60.30
C PRO A 216 -20.14 -12.17 -59.45
N GLU A 217 -19.94 -12.76 -58.26
CA GLU A 217 -20.85 -12.54 -57.11
C GLU A 217 -20.07 -12.72 -55.78
N GLU A 218 -19.63 -11.60 -55.21
CA GLU A 218 -19.75 -11.37 -53.77
C GLU A 218 -21.14 -10.73 -53.55
N PRO A 219 -21.84 -10.94 -52.41
CA PRO A 219 -21.25 -10.91 -51.07
C PRO A 219 -21.87 -11.87 -50.03
N GLU A 220 -21.16 -12.00 -48.90
CA GLU A 220 -21.65 -11.99 -47.51
C GLU A 220 -20.78 -12.89 -46.62
N GLY A 221 -19.90 -12.26 -45.82
CA GLY A 221 -19.70 -12.72 -44.44
C GLY A 221 -20.74 -12.04 -43.54
N PRO A 222 -20.83 -12.37 -42.23
CA PRO A 222 -19.89 -13.19 -41.45
C PRO A 222 -20.59 -14.25 -40.56
N ASP A 223 -20.06 -15.46 -40.49
CA ASP A 223 -20.30 -16.35 -39.33
C ASP A 223 -18.97 -16.54 -38.60
N THR A 224 -18.72 -15.61 -37.67
CA THR A 224 -17.90 -15.87 -36.49
C THR A 224 -18.64 -16.87 -35.61
N ASP A 225 -18.10 -18.08 -35.46
CA ASP A 225 -18.30 -18.87 -34.24
C ASP A 225 -17.22 -19.95 -34.09
N GLU A 226 -16.90 -20.22 -32.82
CA GLU A 226 -15.91 -21.18 -32.29
C GLU A 226 -14.47 -20.68 -32.11
N LEU A 227 -14.33 -19.68 -31.23
CA LEU A 227 -13.27 -19.74 -30.21
C LEU A 227 -13.83 -20.48 -28.98
N PRO A 228 -13.10 -21.42 -28.36
CA PRO A 228 -13.52 -21.99 -27.10
C PRO A 228 -13.49 -20.92 -26.00
N SER A 229 -14.66 -20.62 -25.45
CA SER A 229 -14.82 -19.81 -24.24
C SER A 229 -14.09 -20.46 -23.08
N VAL A 230 -13.05 -19.79 -22.58
CA VAL A 230 -12.47 -20.09 -21.27
C VAL A 230 -13.39 -19.45 -20.24
N ASP A 231 -14.05 -20.29 -19.42
CA ASP A 231 -14.84 -19.84 -18.27
C ASP A 231 -13.96 -19.06 -17.29
N VAL A 232 -14.20 -17.75 -17.15
CA VAL A 232 -13.47 -16.87 -16.22
C VAL A 232 -14.09 -16.88 -14.81
N ASP A 233 -15.18 -17.61 -14.56
CA ASP A 233 -15.83 -17.66 -13.23
C ASP A 233 -15.36 -18.80 -12.31
N ALA A 234 -14.31 -19.54 -12.67
CA ALA A 234 -13.82 -20.67 -11.86
C ALA A 234 -12.52 -20.42 -11.07
N VAL A 235 -11.99 -19.19 -11.00
CA VAL A 235 -10.70 -18.89 -10.33
C VAL A 235 -10.83 -17.99 -9.07
N LEU A 236 -12.04 -17.73 -8.59
CA LEU A 236 -12.28 -17.00 -7.34
C LEU A 236 -13.04 -17.80 -6.27
N ALA A 237 -12.81 -19.11 -6.22
CA ALA A 237 -13.21 -19.97 -5.10
C ALA A 237 -11.96 -20.48 -4.35
N GLY A 238 -11.27 -19.56 -3.67
CA GLY A 238 -10.03 -19.88 -2.98
C GLY A 238 -9.60 -18.83 -1.97
N SER A 239 -10.53 -18.16 -1.28
CA SER A 239 -10.19 -17.43 -0.07
C SER A 239 -11.38 -17.42 0.89
N SER A 240 -11.40 -18.39 1.80
CA SER A 240 -12.28 -18.39 2.96
C SER A 240 -11.46 -18.73 4.20
N HIS A 241 -10.77 -17.73 4.77
CA HIS A 241 -10.50 -17.72 6.20
C HIS A 241 -10.23 -16.31 6.71
N ALA A 242 -11.17 -15.81 7.50
CA ALA A 242 -10.99 -15.05 8.75
C ALA A 242 -12.03 -13.92 8.88
N GLN A 243 -12.83 -14.05 9.94
CA GLN A 243 -13.79 -13.07 10.45
C GLN A 243 -13.13 -11.72 10.77
N ALA A 244 -13.84 -10.64 10.47
CA ALA A 244 -13.76 -9.41 11.24
C ALA A 244 -15.15 -8.77 11.31
N ASP A 245 -15.73 -8.82 12.51
CA ASP A 245 -16.73 -7.85 12.97
C ASP A 245 -16.16 -6.44 12.83
N GLN A 246 -16.98 -5.50 12.35
CA GLN A 246 -16.99 -4.12 12.82
C GLN A 246 -18.23 -3.35 12.34
N ASP A 247 -18.93 -2.78 13.32
CA ASP A 247 -20.08 -1.87 13.22
C ASP A 247 -19.74 -0.57 12.48
N PRO A 248 -20.72 0.07 11.80
CA PRO A 248 -20.58 1.46 11.37
C PRO A 248 -21.18 2.40 12.44
N THR A 249 -20.32 3.20 13.08
CA THR A 249 -20.76 4.38 13.81
C THR A 249 -20.65 5.62 12.94
N THR A 250 -21.82 6.20 12.66
CA THR A 250 -22.03 7.55 12.13
C THR A 250 -21.83 8.60 13.21
N HIS A 251 -21.01 9.63 12.92
CA HIS A 251 -21.14 11.04 13.36
C HIS A 251 -20.07 11.83 12.59
N ASP A 252 -20.42 12.72 11.66
CA ASP A 252 -21.00 14.05 11.83
C ASP A 252 -20.21 14.95 12.79
N ALA A 253 -19.40 15.84 12.22
CA ALA A 253 -18.97 17.10 12.83
C ALA A 253 -18.28 18.00 11.78
N SER A 254 -19.07 18.95 11.28
CA SER A 254 -18.74 20.39 11.27
C SER A 254 -17.51 20.89 10.51
N ASP A 255 -17.84 21.38 9.32
CA ASP A 255 -17.32 22.58 8.66
C ASP A 255 -17.25 23.78 9.64
N GLU A 256 -16.05 24.32 9.90
CA GLU A 256 -15.86 25.60 10.58
C GLU A 256 -14.71 26.37 9.93
N ALA A 257 -15.10 27.47 9.26
CA ALA A 257 -14.25 28.44 8.61
C ALA A 257 -13.87 29.58 9.57
N LEU A 258 -12.59 29.92 9.66
CA LEU A 258 -12.02 31.19 10.12
C LEU A 258 -10.63 31.29 9.44
N ASP A 259 -10.37 32.12 8.43
CA ASP A 259 -10.42 33.59 8.31
C ASP A 259 -9.34 34.35 9.10
N ASP A 260 -8.61 35.13 8.31
CA ASP A 260 -7.73 36.28 8.56
C ASP A 260 -6.39 36.22 9.32
N GLY A 261 -5.39 36.89 8.71
CA GLY A 261 -4.25 37.47 9.42
C GLY A 261 -2.90 37.48 8.70
N GLN A 262 -2.71 38.39 7.73
CA GLN A 262 -1.38 38.78 7.21
C GLN A 262 -0.56 39.57 8.26
N GLU A 263 0.77 39.44 8.23
CA GLU A 263 1.84 40.47 8.45
C GLU A 263 3.17 39.72 8.68
N GLU A 264 4.10 39.61 7.73
CA GLU A 264 5.09 40.58 7.25
C GLU A 264 6.17 41.03 8.28
N VAL A 265 7.44 40.99 7.81
CA VAL A 265 8.61 41.81 8.21
C VAL A 265 9.66 41.29 9.24
N ALA A 266 10.79 40.80 8.67
CA ALA A 266 12.20 41.15 8.90
C ALA A 266 13.00 40.84 10.21
N SER A 267 14.05 40.01 9.99
CA SER A 267 15.49 40.23 10.31
C SER A 267 16.00 40.10 11.78
N PRO A 268 17.32 40.13 12.03
CA PRO A 268 18.22 38.96 11.92
C PRO A 268 19.06 38.70 13.21
N ASP A 269 19.65 37.50 13.30
CA ASP A 269 20.51 37.07 14.41
C ASP A 269 21.81 37.89 14.55
N ARG A 270 22.20 38.09 15.81
CA ARG A 270 23.51 38.56 16.29
C ARG A 270 24.17 37.47 17.12
#